data_AF-A0A832WWB1-F1
#
_entry.id   AF-A0A832WWB1-F1
#
_cell.length_a   1.000
_cell.length_b   1.000
_cell.length_c   1.000
_cell.angle_alpha   90.00
_cell.angle_beta   90.00
_cell.angle_gamma   90.00
#
_symmetry.space_group_name_H-M   'P 1'
#
loop_
_entity.id
_entity.type
_entity.pdbx_description
1 polymer ?
#
loop_
_entity_poly.entity_id
_entity_poly.type
_entity_poly.pdbx_seq_one_letter_code
_entity_poly.pdbx_strand_id
1 'polypeptide(L)' 'MEYKSTRHAKYLCNYHFVWIPKYRRKVLTGEVAEYTKEVLRTIAEELGCEVLAL' A
#
# COMPACT_ATOMS: atom_id res chain seq x y z
N MET A 1 5.04 5.89 15.19
CA MET A 1 4.23 6.62 14.20
C MET A 1 3.92 7.98 14.77
N GLU A 2 4.22 9.03 14.03
CA GLU A 2 3.99 10.41 14.45
C GLU A 2 2.79 11.00 13.71
N TYR A 3 2.10 11.96 14.34
CA TYR A 3 1.00 12.67 13.70
C TYR A 3 1.53 13.60 12.60
N LYS A 4 0.98 13.47 11.40
CA LYS A 4 1.23 14.37 10.28
C LYS A 4 0.37 15.64 10.42
N SER A 5 0.77 16.72 9.75
CA SER A 5 0.00 17.97 9.71
C SER A 5 -0.07 18.61 8.35
N THR A 6 -1.20 19.26 8.11
CA THR A 6 -1.34 20.32 7.12
C THR A 6 -1.44 21.68 7.83
N ARG A 7 -1.63 22.77 7.07
CA ARG A 7 -1.82 24.12 7.63
C ARG A 7 -2.99 24.21 8.63
N HIS A 8 -3.98 23.33 8.51
CA HIS A 8 -5.23 23.43 9.28
C HIS A 8 -5.68 22.10 9.92
N ALA A 9 -4.90 21.02 9.82
CA ALA A 9 -5.26 19.73 10.40
C ALA A 9 -4.03 18.97 10.91
N LYS A 10 -4.23 18.19 11.98
CA LYS A 10 -3.30 17.16 12.47
C LYS A 10 -3.98 15.81 12.30
N TYR A 11 -3.28 14.82 11.74
CA TYR A 11 -3.88 13.55 11.38
C TYR A 11 -2.91 12.38 11.51
N LEU A 12 -3.45 11.20 11.80
CA LEU A 12 -2.78 9.92 11.73
C LEU A 12 -3.78 8.92 11.16
N CYS A 13 -3.73 8.71 9.84
CA CYS A 13 -4.71 7.92 9.12
C CYS A 13 -4.05 6.66 8.56
N ASN A 14 -4.24 5.54 9.25
CA ASN A 14 -3.72 4.24 8.86
C ASN A 14 -4.87 3.35 8.42
N TYR A 15 -4.70 2.65 7.30
CA TYR A 15 -5.72 1.79 6.72
C TYR A 15 -5.16 0.41 6.42
N HIS A 16 -6.00 -0.61 6.60
CA HIS A 16 -5.68 -1.98 6.19
C HIS A 16 -6.48 -2.36 4.95
N PHE A 17 -5.82 -2.36 3.80
CA PHE A 17 -6.43 -2.75 2.53
C PHE A 17 -6.11 -4.20 2.20
N VAL A 18 -7.12 -4.97 1.84
CA VAL A 18 -7.00 -6.38 1.46
C VAL A 18 -7.79 -6.62 0.18
N TRP A 19 -7.20 -7.32 -0.79
CA TRP A 19 -7.86 -7.74 -2.02
C TRP A 19 -7.42 -9.14 -2.42
N ILE A 20 -8.10 -9.70 -3.44
CA ILE A 20 -7.82 -11.02 -3.98
C ILE A 20 -7.66 -10.95 -5.50
N PRO A 21 -6.86 -11.84 -6.11
CA PRO A 21 -6.86 -12.04 -7.55
C PRO A 21 -8.24 -12.51 -8.04
N LYS A 22 -8.56 -12.21 -9.29
CA LYS A 22 -9.80 -12.66 -9.94
C LYS A 22 -9.93 -14.19 -9.80
N TYR A 23 -11.10 -14.65 -9.37
CA TYR A 23 -11.40 -16.06 -9.07
C TYR A 23 -10.53 -16.72 -7.97
N ARG A 24 -9.88 -15.94 -7.09
CA ARG A 24 -8.98 -16.44 -6.04
C ARG A 24 -7.86 -17.34 -6.56
N ARG A 25 -7.42 -17.13 -7.81
CA ARG A 25 -6.29 -17.87 -8.37
C ARG A 25 -5.03 -17.56 -7.56
N LYS A 26 -4.23 -18.59 -7.26
CA LYS A 26 -2.96 -18.47 -6.55
C LYS A 26 -1.84 -17.94 -7.47
N VAL A 27 -2.06 -16.78 -8.08
CA VAL A 27 -1.12 -16.16 -9.04
C VAL A 27 -0.10 -15.25 -8.36
N LEU A 28 -0.37 -14.79 -7.13
CA LEU A 28 0.52 -13.94 -6.35
C LEU A 28 1.64 -14.78 -5.71
N THR A 29 2.48 -15.39 -6.54
CA THR A 29 3.61 -16.23 -6.13
C THR A 29 4.81 -15.97 -7.03
N GLY A 30 6.03 -16.20 -6.53
CA GLY A 30 7.26 -16.03 -7.30
C GLY A 30 7.41 -14.61 -7.84
N GLU A 31 7.82 -14.49 -9.11
CA GLU A 31 8.07 -13.21 -9.78
C GLU A 31 6.84 -12.31 -9.84
N VAL A 32 5.64 -12.87 -9.99
CA VAL A 32 4.39 -12.10 -10.02
C VAL A 32 4.16 -11.40 -8.68
N ALA A 33 4.46 -12.07 -7.56
CA ALA A 33 4.35 -11.46 -6.24
C ALA A 33 5.36 -10.33 -6.07
N GLU A 34 6.61 -10.53 -6.49
CA GLU A 34 7.66 -9.53 -6.32
C GLU A 34 7.39 -8.27 -7.15
N TYR A 35 7.02 -8.43 -8.42
CA TYR A 35 6.66 -7.31 -9.27
C TYR A 35 5.41 -6.58 -8.76
N THR A 36 4.41 -7.32 -8.23
CA THR A 36 3.24 -6.69 -7.62
C THR A 36 3.62 -5.81 -6.42
N LYS A 37 4.56 -6.27 -5.56
CA LYS A 37 5.05 -5.46 -4.43
C LYS A 37 5.78 -4.20 -4.89
N GLU A 38 6.59 -4.31 -5.94
CA GLU A 38 7.29 -3.17 -6.54
C GLU A 38 6.29 -2.13 -7.04
N VAL A 39 5.33 -2.53 -7.89
CA VAL A 39 4.31 -1.63 -8.42
C VAL A 39 3.50 -0.95 -7.32
N LEU A 40 3.12 -1.68 -6.27
CA LEU A 40 2.38 -1.10 -5.14
C LEU A 40 3.20 -0.08 -4.38
N ARG A 41 4.51 -0.29 -4.22
CA ARG A 41 5.40 0.70 -3.59
C ARG A 41 5.52 1.94 -4.45
N THR A 42 5.70 1.80 -5.77
CA THR A 42 5.75 2.94 -6.70
C THR A 42 4.47 3.76 -6.66
N ILE A 43 3.30 3.11 -6.72
CA ILE A 43 2.01 3.81 -6.64
C ILE A 43 1.84 4.50 -5.28
N ALA A 44 2.23 3.86 -4.18
CA ALA A 44 2.14 4.47 -2.86
C ALA A 44 3.02 5.73 -2.75
N GLU A 45 4.22 5.70 -3.31
CA GLU A 45 5.13 6.85 -3.37
C GLU A 45 4.54 7.99 -4.21
N GLU A 46 4.00 7.70 -5.40
CA GLU A 46 3.33 8.68 -6.26
C GLU A 46 2.13 9.35 -5.58
N LEU A 47 1.38 8.59 -4.77
CA LEU A 47 0.24 9.09 -4.00
C LEU A 47 0.64 9.78 -2.68
N GLY A 48 1.93 9.83 -2.34
CA GLY A 48 2.42 10.38 -1.06
C GLY A 48 1.97 9.57 0.16
N CYS A 49 1.66 8.29 -0.04
CA CYS A 49 1.25 7.36 1.00
C CYS A 49 2.47 6.63 1.59
N GLU A 50 2.39 6.30 2.87
CA GLU A 50 3.44 5.58 3.59
C GLU A 50 3.02 4.12 3.78
N VAL A 51 3.79 3.19 3.21
CA VAL A 51 3.53 1.76 3.36
C VAL A 51 4.10 1.28 4.69
N LEU A 52 3.22 0.89 5.62
CA LEU A 52 3.62 0.37 6.92
C LEU A 52 3.93 -1.15 6.87
N ALA A 53 3.20 -1.91 6.06
CA ALA A 53 3.35 -3.35 5.90
C ALA A 53 2.81 -3.81 4.53
N LEU A 54 3.45 -4.81 3.93
CA LEU A 54 3.10 -5.40 2.64
C LEU A 54 3.45 -6.90 2.60
#